data_AF-W7DD95-F1
#
_entry.id   AF-W7DD95-F1
#
_cell.length_a   1.000
_cell.length_b   1.000
_cell.length_c   1.000
_cell.angle_alpha   90.00
_cell.angle_beta   90.00
_cell.angle_gamma   90.00
#
_symmetry.space_group_name_H-M   'P 1'
#
loop_
_entity.id
_entity.type
_entity.pdbx_description
1 polymer ?
#
loop_
_entity_poly.entity_id
_entity_poly.type
_entity_poly.pdbx_seq_one_letter_code
_entity_poly.pdbx_strand_id
1 'polypeptide(L)'
;MKIVEIEQLTKKFEKNIAVDNLDLAIEEGQIFGLLGPNGAGKSTTISVLCGLLKKNSGVIRLFGEDQEQHGIEIKQRIGLVPQDIALYNDLSAFENVRFFAGFVWASWEGVGHGSGNGAGIRRISG
;
A
#
# COMPACT_ATOMS: atom_id res chain seq x y z
N MET A 1 7.96 -17.82 3.85
CA MET A 1 6.70 -17.38 4.48
C MET A 1 6.02 -16.50 3.48
N LYS A 2 4.76 -16.79 3.14
CA LYS A 2 4.02 -15.97 2.17
C LYS A 2 3.69 -14.62 2.80
N ILE A 3 4.11 -13.55 2.12
CA ILE A 3 3.80 -12.17 2.53
C ILE A 3 2.62 -11.59 1.76
N VAL A 4 2.29 -12.18 0.60
CA VAL A 4 1.08 -11.90 -0.16
C VAL A 4 0.41 -13.22 -0.49
N GLU A 5 -0.86 -13.35 -0.13
CA GLU A 5 -1.73 -14.46 -0.53
C GLU A 5 -3.05 -13.91 -1.06
N ILE A 6 -3.37 -14.29 -2.28
CA ILE A 6 -4.61 -13.93 -2.96
C ILE A 6 -5.27 -15.24 -3.39
N GLU A 7 -6.54 -15.37 -3.03
CA GLU A 7 -7.39 -16.48 -3.44
C GLU A 7 -8.60 -15.93 -4.19
N GLN A 8 -8.74 -16.32 -5.46
CA GLN A 8 -9.88 -16.03 -6.33
C GLN A 8 -10.28 -14.54 -6.35
N LEU A 9 -9.29 -13.65 -6.42
CA LEU A 9 -9.55 -12.21 -6.44
C LEU A 9 -10.25 -11.81 -7.72
N THR A 10 -11.39 -11.14 -7.55
CA THR A 10 -12.13 -10.54 -8.65
C THR A 10 -12.42 -9.07 -8.36
N LYS A 11 -12.10 -8.23 -9.36
CA LYS A 11 -12.41 -6.81 -9.40
C LYS A 11 -13.14 -6.47 -10.68
N LYS A 12 -14.37 -5.98 -10.52
CA LYS A 12 -15.25 -5.53 -11.60
C LYS A 12 -15.50 -4.03 -11.46
N PHE A 13 -15.58 -3.37 -12.60
CA PHE A 13 -16.20 -2.07 -12.74
C PHE A 13 -17.48 -2.26 -13.59
N GLU A 14 -18.29 -1.21 -13.72
CA GLU A 14 -19.61 -1.29 -14.36
C GLU A 14 -19.59 -1.93 -15.76
N LYS A 15 -18.53 -1.68 -16.52
CA LYS A 15 -18.43 -2.09 -17.93
C LYS A 15 -17.37 -3.16 -18.21
N ASN A 16 -16.52 -3.51 -17.23
CA ASN A 16 -15.43 -4.46 -17.44
C ASN A 16 -15.02 -5.21 -16.17
N ILE A 17 -14.50 -6.41 -16.38
CA ILE A 17 -13.81 -7.18 -15.34
C ILE A 17 -12.32 -6.85 -15.48
N ALA A 18 -11.76 -6.20 -14.48
CA ALA A 18 -10.36 -5.77 -14.50
C ALA A 18 -9.42 -6.82 -13.90
N VAL A 19 -9.91 -7.61 -12.95
CA VAL A 19 -9.23 -8.79 -12.40
C VAL A 19 -10.28 -9.89 -12.27
N ASP A 20 -9.98 -11.07 -12.78
CA ASP A 20 -10.91 -12.21 -12.82
C ASP A 20 -10.26 -13.45 -12.19
N ASN A 21 -10.76 -13.86 -11.02
CA ASN A 21 -10.36 -15.04 -10.28
C ASN A 21 -8.83 -15.25 -10.16
N LEU A 22 -8.10 -14.18 -9.81
CA LEU A 22 -6.65 -14.23 -9.66
C LEU A 22 -6.26 -14.95 -8.36
N ASP A 23 -5.44 -16.01 -8.48
CA ASP A 23 -4.69 -16.58 -7.37
C ASP A 23 -3.22 -16.14 -7.46
N LEU A 24 -2.65 -15.73 -6.34
CA LEU A 24 -1.26 -15.26 -6.27
C LEU A 24 -0.68 -15.53 -4.89
N ALA A 25 0.53 -16.08 -4.85
CA ALA A 25 1.33 -16.18 -3.64
C ALA A 25 2.72 -15.59 -3.89
N ILE A 26 3.15 -14.70 -3.00
CA ILE A 26 4.50 -14.11 -3.03
C ILE A 26 5.16 -14.39 -1.69
N GLU A 27 6.34 -14.99 -1.73
CA GLU A 27 7.14 -15.29 -0.55
C GLU A 27 7.94 -14.06 -0.09
N GLU A 28 8.28 -14.02 1.19
CA GLU A 28 9.17 -13.02 1.75
C GLU A 28 10.51 -12.95 1.00
N GLY A 29 10.95 -11.74 0.67
CA GLY A 29 12.20 -11.50 -0.07
C GLY A 29 12.10 -11.73 -1.58
N GLN A 30 10.95 -12.17 -2.10
CA GLN A 30 10.75 -12.39 -3.52
C GLN A 30 10.49 -11.06 -4.27
N ILE A 31 11.15 -10.89 -5.41
CA ILE A 31 10.81 -9.85 -6.38
C ILE A 31 9.79 -10.43 -7.36
N PHE A 32 8.63 -9.79 -7.47
CA PHE A 32 7.54 -10.22 -8.33
C PHE A 32 7.10 -9.09 -9.27
N GLY A 33 6.81 -9.42 -10.53
CA GLY A 33 6.38 -8.46 -11.54
C GLY A 33 5.09 -8.90 -12.23
N LEU A 34 4.14 -7.98 -12.38
CA LEU A 34 2.94 -8.16 -13.19
C LEU A 34 3.23 -7.69 -14.62
N LEU A 35 3.14 -8.59 -15.61
CA LEU A 35 3.35 -8.28 -17.02
C LEU A 35 2.08 -8.51 -17.84
N GLY A 36 1.83 -7.62 -18.80
CA GLY A 36 0.65 -7.69 -19.67
C GLY A 36 0.37 -6.35 -20.36
N PRO A 37 -0.52 -6.31 -21.37
CA PRO A 37 -0.86 -5.09 -22.09
C PRO A 37 -1.58 -4.06 -21.20
N ASN A 38 -1.73 -2.83 -21.70
CA ASN A 38 -2.55 -1.82 -21.03
C ASN A 38 -4.00 -2.32 -20.89
N GLY A 39 -4.58 -2.11 -19.72
CA GLY A 39 -5.91 -2.64 -19.39
C GLY A 39 -5.95 -4.09 -18.88
N ALA A 40 -4.82 -4.81 -18.85
CA ALA A 40 -4.77 -6.19 -18.34
C ALA A 40 -4.96 -6.35 -16.81
N GLY A 41 -5.31 -5.27 -16.08
CA GLY A 41 -5.57 -5.35 -14.64
C GLY A 41 -4.37 -5.19 -13.71
N LYS A 42 -3.16 -4.91 -14.23
CA LYS A 42 -1.93 -4.79 -13.42
C LYS A 42 -2.04 -3.72 -12.32
N SER A 43 -2.26 -2.47 -12.71
CA SER A 43 -2.41 -1.37 -11.75
C SER A 43 -3.64 -1.56 -10.87
N THR A 44 -4.71 -2.17 -11.39
CA THR A 44 -5.89 -2.52 -10.59
C THR A 44 -5.55 -3.53 -9.50
N THR A 45 -4.77 -4.56 -9.81
CA THR A 45 -4.32 -5.58 -8.85
C THR A 45 -3.48 -4.93 -7.75
N ILE A 46 -2.51 -4.10 -8.12
CA ILE A 46 -1.67 -3.37 -7.16
C ILE A 46 -2.54 -2.47 -6.26
N SER A 47 -3.44 -1.68 -6.84
CA SER A 47 -4.33 -0.80 -6.07
C SER A 47 -5.26 -1.56 -5.12
N VAL A 48 -5.73 -2.76 -5.50
CA VAL A 48 -6.51 -3.62 -4.60
C VAL A 48 -5.63 -4.15 -3.48
N LEU A 49 -4.43 -4.65 -3.77
CA LEU A 49 -3.49 -5.13 -2.75
C LEU A 49 -3.11 -4.03 -1.73
N CYS A 50 -2.85 -2.81 -2.21
CA CYS A 50 -2.55 -1.67 -1.34
C CYS A 50 -3.79 -1.12 -0.60
N GLY A 51 -4.98 -1.69 -0.82
CA GLY A 51 -6.23 -1.26 -0.18
C GLY A 51 -6.70 0.12 -0.63
N LEU A 52 -6.31 0.55 -1.83
CA LEU A 52 -6.78 1.78 -2.50
C LEU A 52 -8.07 1.53 -3.28
N LEU A 53 -8.31 0.29 -3.73
CA LEU A 53 -9.53 -0.13 -4.38
C LEU A 53 -10.14 -1.33 -3.63
N LYS A 54 -11.45 -1.29 -3.39
CA LYS A 54 -12.17 -2.46 -2.85
C LYS A 54 -12.28 -3.56 -3.90
N LYS A 55 -11.97 -4.80 -3.52
CA LYS A 55 -12.30 -6.00 -4.30
C LYS A 55 -13.82 -6.21 -4.38
N ASN A 56 -14.27 -7.01 -5.35
CA ASN A 56 -15.67 -7.46 -5.40
C ASN A 56 -15.83 -8.83 -4.72
N SER A 57 -14.85 -9.73 -4.87
CA SER A 57 -14.81 -11.04 -4.21
C SER A 57 -13.38 -11.55 -4.09
N GLY A 58 -13.21 -12.70 -3.42
CA GLY A 58 -11.92 -13.31 -3.13
C GLY A 58 -11.39 -12.95 -1.74
N VAL A 59 -10.27 -13.54 -1.36
CA VAL A 59 -9.58 -13.32 -0.09
C VAL A 59 -8.20 -12.77 -0.36
N ILE A 60 -7.78 -11.77 0.43
CA ILE A 60 -6.43 -11.22 0.38
C ILE A 60 -5.88 -11.25 1.80
N ARG A 61 -4.77 -11.96 1.97
CA ARG A 61 -3.96 -11.93 3.19
C ARG A 61 -2.62 -11.30 2.89
N LEU A 62 -2.25 -10.31 3.68
CA LEU A 62 -0.98 -9.62 3.58
C LEU A 62 -0.26 -9.77 4.90
N PHE A 63 0.98 -10.23 4.85
CA PHE A 63 1.78 -10.52 6.04
C PHE A 63 1.11 -11.49 7.04
N GLY A 64 0.29 -12.42 6.53
CA GLY A 64 -0.48 -13.36 7.34
C GLY A 64 -1.80 -12.81 7.91
N GLU A 65 -2.11 -11.53 7.68
CA GLU A 65 -3.31 -10.85 8.19
C GLU A 65 -4.36 -10.67 7.09
N ASP A 66 -5.65 -10.80 7.44
CA ASP A 66 -6.74 -10.53 6.50
C ASP A 66 -6.88 -9.03 6.22
N GLN A 67 -6.90 -8.66 4.93
CA GLN A 67 -6.91 -7.27 4.50
C GLN A 67 -8.16 -6.48 4.95
N GLU A 68 -9.32 -7.13 5.07
CA GLU A 68 -10.56 -6.45 5.47
C GLU A 68 -10.60 -6.22 6.99
N GLN A 69 -9.95 -7.09 7.76
CA GLN A 69 -9.90 -7.01 9.23
C GLN A 69 -8.78 -6.10 9.75
N HIS A 70 -7.61 -6.11 9.09
CA HIS A 70 -6.39 -5.45 9.56
C HIS A 70 -5.87 -4.39 8.57
N GLY A 71 -6.79 -3.72 7.88
CA GLY A 71 -6.44 -2.85 6.75
C GLY A 71 -5.54 -1.66 7.13
N ILE A 72 -5.56 -1.17 8.37
CA ILE A 72 -4.71 -0.05 8.80
C ILE A 72 -3.28 -0.55 9.06
N GLU A 73 -3.16 -1.61 9.85
CA GLU A 73 -1.90 -2.25 10.22
C GLU A 73 -1.14 -2.74 8.98
N ILE A 74 -1.85 -3.36 8.04
CA ILE A 74 -1.29 -3.79 6.76
C ILE A 74 -0.79 -2.60 5.95
N LYS A 75 -1.55 -1.50 5.85
CA LYS A 75 -1.15 -0.32 5.07
C LYS A 75 0.12 0.35 5.62
N GLN A 76 0.32 0.33 6.94
CA GLN A 76 1.54 0.84 7.57
C GLN A 76 2.81 0.08 7.16
N ARG A 77 2.65 -1.16 6.65
CA ARG A 77 3.74 -2.04 6.24
C ARG A 77 3.99 -2.02 4.72
N ILE A 78 3.20 -1.27 3.96
CA ILE A 78 3.29 -1.20 2.49
C ILE A 78 3.86 0.15 2.07
N GLY A 79 4.98 0.12 1.34
CA GLY A 79 5.45 1.25 0.55
C GLY A 79 4.84 1.20 -0.86
N LEU A 80 4.12 2.25 -1.26
CA LEU A 80 3.59 2.40 -2.62
C LEU A 80 4.27 3.57 -3.32
N VAL A 81 4.83 3.31 -4.50
CA VAL A 81 5.32 4.36 -5.41
C VAL A 81 4.20 4.67 -6.41
N PRO A 82 3.66 5.89 -6.43
CA PRO A 82 2.60 6.25 -7.37
C PRO A 82 3.11 6.28 -8.82
N GLN A 83 2.20 6.06 -9.77
CA GLN A 83 2.52 6.09 -11.20
C GLN A 83 2.94 7.49 -11.64
N ASP A 84 2.22 8.52 -11.17
CA ASP A 84 2.57 9.91 -11.42
C ASP A 84 3.47 10.42 -10.30
N ILE A 85 4.55 11.08 -10.71
CA ILE A 85 5.55 11.63 -9.80
C ILE A 85 4.93 12.81 -9.05
N ALA A 86 4.70 12.65 -7.75
CA ALA A 86 4.20 13.69 -6.86
C ALA A 86 5.35 14.52 -6.27
N LEU A 87 6.24 15.09 -7.10
CA LEU A 87 7.34 15.92 -6.61
C LEU A 87 6.91 17.37 -6.42
N TYR A 88 7.28 17.94 -5.28
CA TYR A 88 7.23 19.36 -5.05
C TYR A 88 8.53 19.97 -5.58
N ASN A 89 8.41 20.77 -6.64
CA ASN A 89 9.56 21.39 -7.30
C ASN A 89 10.31 22.39 -6.42
N ASP A 90 9.61 22.97 -5.44
CA ASP A 90 10.20 23.91 -4.47
C ASP A 90 10.95 23.20 -3.32
N LEU A 91 10.92 21.87 -3.29
CA LEU A 91 11.61 21.04 -2.30
C LEU A 91 12.80 20.32 -2.94
N SER A 92 13.90 20.22 -2.21
CA SER A 92 15.01 19.33 -2.59
C SER A 92 14.55 17.87 -2.62
N ALA A 93 15.37 17.00 -3.23
CA ALA A 93 15.09 15.55 -3.26
C ALA A 93 14.94 14.96 -1.85
N PHE A 94 15.80 15.39 -0.91
CA PHE A 94 15.73 14.94 0.48
C PHE A 94 14.45 15.43 1.18
N GLU A 95 14.04 16.68 0.94
CA GLU A 95 12.80 17.23 1.49
C GLU A 95 11.55 16.55 0.93
N ASN A 96 11.54 16.21 -0.36
CA ASN A 96 10.47 15.41 -0.96
C ASN A 96 10.35 14.04 -0.29
N VAL A 97 11.46 13.31 -0.13
CA VAL A 97 11.46 12.00 0.55
C VAL A 97 10.98 12.14 2.00
N ARG A 98 11.49 13.14 2.72
CA ARG A 98 11.09 13.40 4.11
C ARG A 98 9.61 13.75 4.22
N PHE A 99 9.07 14.53 3.28
CA PHE A 99 7.66 14.89 3.25
C PHE A 99 6.77 13.65 3.09
N PHE A 100 7.05 12.77 2.13
CA PHE A 100 6.28 11.53 1.94
C PHE A 100 6.41 10.56 3.10
N ALA A 101 7.61 10.43 3.66
CA ALA A 101 7.84 9.56 4.80
C ALA A 101 7.20 10.12 6.09
N GLY A 102 7.03 11.45 6.20
CA GLY A 102 6.32 12.10 7.30
C GLY A 102 4.86 11.64 7.46
N PHE A 103 4.16 11.32 6.37
CA PHE A 103 2.81 10.73 6.45
C PHE A 103 2.82 9.34 7.08
N VAL A 104 3.84 8.54 6.75
CA VAL A 104 4.02 7.19 7.31
C VAL A 104 4.41 7.28 8.78
N TRP A 105 5.28 8.23 9.16
CA TRP A 105 5.71 8.46 10.54
C TRP A 105 4.64 9.06 11.44
N ALA A 106 3.84 10.00 10.96
CA ALA A 106 2.73 10.58 11.75
C ALA A 106 1.65 9.54 12.07
N SER A 107 1.45 8.54 11.21
CA SER A 107 0.58 7.40 11.51
C SER A 107 1.14 6.49 12.61
N TRP A 108 2.46 6.52 12.85
CA TRP A 108 3.16 5.69 13.83
C TRP A 108 3.03 6.23 15.27
N GLU A 109 2.90 7.55 15.46
CA GLU A 109 2.71 8.17 16.79
C GLU A 109 1.32 7.89 17.40
N GLY A 110 0.34 7.47 16.60
CA GLY A 110 -0.99 7.05 17.08
C GLY A 110 -1.06 5.61 17.59
N VAL A 111 -0.04 4.79 17.32
CA VAL A 111 0.03 3.39 17.76
C VAL A 111 0.83 3.37 19.06
N GLY A 112 0.12 3.49 20.18
CA GLY A 112 0.68 3.64 21.52
C GLY A 112 1.82 2.66 21.80
N HIS A 113 3.06 3.15 21.66
CA HIS A 113 4.22 2.53 22.25
C HIS A 113 4.39 3.13 23.64
N GLY A 114 4.19 2.30 24.66
CA GLY A 114 4.46 2.66 26.03
C GLY A 114 5.90 3.16 26.18
N SER A 115 6.02 4.31 26.85
CA SER A 115 7.19 4.75 27.61
C SER A 115 8.52 4.93 26.84
N GLY A 116 8.89 6.20 26.60
CA GLY A 116 10.31 6.59 26.56
C GLY A 116 10.66 7.82 25.72
N ASN A 117 10.54 9.01 26.32
CA ASN A 117 11.29 10.25 26.00
C ASN A 117 11.17 10.90 24.60
N GLY A 118 10.18 11.79 24.50
CA GLY A 118 10.33 13.20 24.10
C GLY A 118 11.30 13.60 22.99
N ALA A 119 10.75 13.93 21.82
CA ALA A 119 11.30 14.92 20.91
C ALA A 119 10.16 15.83 20.43
N GLY A 120 10.01 16.99 21.05
CA GLY A 120 8.95 17.95 20.75
C GLY A 120 9.09 18.55 19.34
N ILE A 121 8.01 18.51 18.57
CA ILE A 121 7.90 19.24 17.31
C ILE A 121 7.69 20.72 17.63
N ARG A 122 8.71 21.54 17.37
CA ARG A 122 8.54 23.00 17.33
C ARG A 122 7.84 23.39 16.02
N ARG A 123 6.74 24.11 16.19
CA ARG A 123 5.96 24.81 15.17
C ARG A 123 6.88 25.63 14.27
N ILE A 124 6.88 25.34 12.97
CA ILE A 124 7.52 26.20 11.97
C ILE A 124 6.48 27.26 11.61
N SER A 125 6.68 28.47 12.12
CA SER A 125 6.00 29.68 11.65
C SER A 125 6.96 30.36 10.67
N GLY A 126 6.51 30.59 9.46
CA GLY A 126 7.19 31.34 8.40
C GLY A 126 6.20 31.57 7.27
#